data_AF-A0A6G3TN67-F1
#
_entry.id   AF-A0A6G3TN67-F1
#
_cell.length_a   1.000
_cell.length_b   1.000
_cell.length_c   1.000
_cell.angle_alpha   90.00
_cell.angle_beta   90.00
_cell.angle_gamma   90.00
#
_symmetry.space_group_name_H-M   'P 1'
#
loop_
_entity.id
_entity.type
_entity.pdbx_description
1 polymer ?
#
loop_
_entity_poly.entity_id
_entity_poly.type
_entity_poly.pdbx_seq_one_letter_code
_entity_poly.pdbx_strand_id
1 'polypeptide(L)'
;PTPTRSTGAPQDPGTGASGASGATGGRSPSTDPAADEGTVPAGYVGDWSTSIDNASGTHPRTLSIVPGEVGDTVLTLVADGPTDTGTYHCVFEAALTAEPGSGGPLRLGPSAVRTGPSSSCTPGGPSTVTLRPDGSLERTNDDTGESLLYTRAQGY
;
A
#
# COMPACT_ATOMS: atom_id res chain seq x y z
N PRO A 1 -40.56 27.00 52.94
CA PRO A 1 -41.95 26.59 53.28
C PRO A 1 -42.65 25.94 52.07
N THR A 2 -42.76 24.61 52.11
CA THR A 2 -43.58 23.73 51.24
C THR A 2 -45.09 23.97 51.48
N PRO A 3 -46.05 23.50 50.65
CA PRO A 3 -46.26 22.10 50.19
C PRO A 3 -46.53 21.99 48.66
N THR A 4 -46.30 20.90 47.93
CA THR A 4 -46.58 19.44 48.04
C THR A 4 -47.92 18.99 47.40
N ARG A 5 -47.74 18.27 46.28
CA ARG A 5 -48.48 17.11 45.70
C ARG A 5 -49.97 17.19 45.35
N SER A 6 -50.27 16.65 44.16
CA SER A 6 -51.00 15.36 44.10
C SER A 6 -50.52 14.48 42.95
N THR A 7 -49.84 13.40 43.36
CA THR A 7 -49.64 12.08 42.73
C THR A 7 -51.01 11.44 42.48
N GLY A 8 -51.31 10.56 41.52
CA GLY A 8 -50.64 9.82 40.44
C GLY A 8 -51.78 9.03 39.72
N ALA A 9 -51.71 8.82 38.40
CA ALA A 9 -51.26 7.58 37.73
C ALA A 9 -52.28 6.40 37.80
N PRO A 10 -52.27 5.39 36.90
CA PRO A 10 -51.86 5.36 35.49
C PRO A 10 -52.70 4.41 34.54
N GLN A 11 -52.46 4.51 33.22
CA GLN A 11 -52.42 3.45 32.17
C GLN A 11 -53.74 2.73 31.74
N ASP A 12 -53.99 2.37 30.47
CA ASP A 12 -53.11 1.99 29.35
C ASP A 12 -53.82 2.16 27.96
N PRO A 13 -53.25 1.83 26.77
CA PRO A 13 -53.35 2.67 25.58
C PRO A 13 -54.15 2.03 24.43
N GLY A 14 -54.90 2.87 23.71
CA GLY A 14 -55.52 2.50 22.44
C GLY A 14 -54.72 3.06 21.27
N THR A 15 -54.14 2.17 20.49
CA THR A 15 -53.38 2.34 19.25
C THR A 15 -53.95 3.35 18.25
N GLY A 16 -53.08 4.18 17.66
CA GLY A 16 -53.37 5.00 16.49
C GLY A 16 -52.19 5.85 16.04
N ALA A 17 -51.41 5.31 15.08
CA ALA A 17 -50.36 5.99 14.31
C ALA A 17 -50.93 7.21 13.54
N SER A 18 -50.23 8.26 13.13
CA SER A 18 -48.82 8.47 12.76
C SER A 18 -48.52 9.98 12.76
N GLY A 19 -47.26 10.35 12.98
CA GLY A 19 -46.67 11.50 12.29
C GLY A 19 -46.32 12.72 13.14
N ALA A 20 -45.32 12.61 14.01
CA ALA A 20 -44.48 13.76 14.39
C ALA A 20 -43.20 13.26 15.07
N SER A 21 -42.04 13.58 14.50
CA SER A 21 -40.74 13.72 15.20
C SER A 21 -39.82 14.45 14.20
N GLY A 22 -39.33 15.66 14.46
CA GLY A 22 -38.74 16.11 15.71
C GLY A 22 -37.22 16.00 15.56
N ALA A 23 -36.55 17.14 15.54
CA ALA A 23 -35.18 17.34 15.07
C ALA A 23 -34.07 16.73 15.95
N THR A 24 -32.86 16.77 15.37
CA THR A 24 -31.50 16.73 15.97
C THR A 24 -30.95 15.40 16.50
N GLY A 25 -29.85 14.96 15.89
CA GLY A 25 -28.97 13.92 16.41
C GLY A 25 -28.07 13.38 15.31
N GLY A 26 -26.85 13.89 15.23
CA GLY A 26 -25.84 13.50 14.25
C GLY A 26 -25.66 11.99 14.19
N ARG A 27 -25.59 11.44 12.97
CA ARG A 27 -24.99 10.15 12.73
C ARG A 27 -23.71 10.41 11.98
N SER A 28 -22.64 10.05 12.67
CA SER A 28 -21.24 10.11 12.28
C SER A 28 -21.01 9.72 10.82
N PRO A 29 -19.98 10.26 10.15
CA PRO A 29 -19.48 9.59 8.96
C PRO A 29 -19.19 8.13 9.36
N SER A 30 -19.73 7.19 8.59
CA SER A 30 -19.23 5.82 8.66
C SER A 30 -17.77 5.92 8.23
N THR A 31 -16.85 5.89 9.20
CA THR A 31 -15.50 5.46 8.94
C THR A 31 -15.62 4.05 8.39
N ASP A 32 -15.39 3.91 7.08
CA ASP A 32 -14.92 2.65 6.53
C ASP A 32 -13.84 2.10 7.49
N PRO A 33 -13.80 0.79 7.77
CA PRO A 33 -12.70 0.26 8.55
C PRO A 33 -11.43 0.68 7.81
N ALA A 34 -10.59 1.50 8.46
CA ALA A 34 -9.25 1.76 7.97
C ALA A 34 -8.66 0.38 7.72
N ALA A 35 -8.39 0.05 6.46
CA ALA A 35 -7.57 -1.10 6.12
C ALA A 35 -6.35 -0.98 7.03
N ASP A 36 -6.06 -2.00 7.84
CA ASP A 36 -4.93 -2.00 8.76
C ASP A 36 -3.75 -1.32 8.06
N GLU A 37 -3.47 -0.06 8.44
CA GLU A 37 -2.48 0.77 7.78
C GLU A 37 -1.15 0.21 8.22
N GLY A 38 -0.71 -0.85 7.53
CA GLY A 38 0.59 -1.46 7.77
C GLY A 38 1.68 -0.40 7.78
N THR A 39 2.82 -0.69 8.41
CA THR A 39 3.86 0.30 8.68
C THR A 39 4.39 1.00 7.41
N VAL A 40 4.19 0.41 6.22
CA VAL A 40 4.47 1.04 4.92
C VAL A 40 3.65 2.34 4.72
N PRO A 41 4.29 3.52 4.60
CA PRO A 41 3.56 4.77 4.45
C PRO A 41 2.79 4.83 3.12
N ALA A 42 1.57 5.38 3.16
CA ALA A 42 0.65 5.40 2.02
C ALA A 42 1.24 5.97 0.71
N GLY A 43 2.19 6.91 0.79
CA GLY A 43 2.84 7.48 -0.39
C GLY A 43 3.60 6.46 -1.23
N TYR A 44 4.09 5.37 -0.63
CA TYR A 44 4.78 4.27 -1.31
C TYR A 44 3.82 3.30 -1.98
N VAL A 45 2.62 3.10 -1.44
CA VAL A 45 1.69 2.03 -1.83
C VAL A 45 1.14 2.23 -3.24
N GLY A 46 1.23 1.19 -4.06
CA GLY A 46 0.69 1.09 -5.42
C GLY A 46 1.78 0.79 -6.46
N ASP A 47 1.47 1.07 -7.73
CA ASP A 47 2.32 0.65 -8.84
C ASP A 47 3.21 1.76 -9.39
N TRP A 48 4.41 1.35 -9.78
CA TRP A 48 5.51 2.20 -10.20
C TRP A 48 6.21 1.60 -11.40
N SER A 49 6.72 2.43 -12.30
CA SER A 49 7.37 1.97 -13.54
C SER A 49 8.68 2.70 -13.80
N THR A 50 9.62 1.98 -14.40
CA THR A 50 10.81 2.54 -15.03
C THR A 50 11.24 1.66 -16.20
N SER A 51 12.24 2.10 -16.95
CA SER A 51 12.82 1.33 -18.06
C SER A 51 14.33 1.50 -18.08
N ILE A 52 15.03 0.41 -18.37
CA ILE A 52 16.48 0.41 -18.58
C ILE A 52 16.72 0.07 -20.05
N ASP A 53 17.41 0.94 -20.78
CA ASP A 53 17.80 0.67 -22.15
C ASP A 53 19.24 0.18 -22.23
N ASN A 54 19.49 -0.85 -23.05
CA ASN A 54 20.84 -1.27 -23.42
C ASN A 54 20.87 -1.75 -24.88
N ALA A 55 22.01 -2.29 -25.32
CA ALA A 55 22.20 -2.75 -26.70
C ALA A 55 21.18 -3.80 -27.17
N SER A 56 20.59 -4.56 -26.24
CA SER A 56 19.58 -5.59 -26.54
C SER A 56 18.17 -5.03 -26.67
N GLY A 57 17.92 -3.79 -26.22
CA GLY A 57 16.65 -3.10 -26.29
C GLY A 57 16.20 -2.50 -24.95
N THR A 58 14.89 -2.27 -24.84
CA THR A 58 14.26 -1.71 -23.64
C THR A 58 13.84 -2.81 -22.67
N HIS A 59 14.18 -2.60 -21.40
CA HIS A 59 13.87 -3.50 -20.29
C HIS A 59 12.95 -2.80 -19.29
N PRO A 60 11.62 -2.87 -19.47
CA PRO A 60 10.69 -2.27 -18.52
C PRO A 60 10.74 -2.98 -17.17
N ARG A 61 10.46 -2.21 -16.13
CA ARG A 61 10.38 -2.66 -14.75
C ARG A 61 9.11 -2.10 -14.14
N THR A 62 8.28 -2.98 -13.60
CA THR A 62 7.08 -2.60 -12.85
C THR A 62 7.26 -3.02 -11.41
N LEU A 63 7.15 -2.07 -10.49
CA LEU A 63 7.32 -2.26 -9.06
C LEU A 63 5.98 -1.99 -8.39
N SER A 64 5.44 -2.98 -7.69
CA SER A 64 4.22 -2.85 -6.89
C SER A 64 4.59 -2.90 -5.41
N ILE A 65 4.08 -1.92 -4.64
CA ILE A 65 4.23 -1.88 -3.18
C ILE A 65 2.85 -2.00 -2.56
N VAL A 66 2.68 -2.93 -1.62
CA VAL A 66 1.45 -3.11 -0.85
C VAL A 66 1.67 -2.71 0.61
N PRO A 67 0.60 -2.39 1.37
CA PRO A 67 0.70 -2.27 2.82
C PRO A 67 1.21 -3.57 3.46
N GLY A 68 1.93 -3.48 4.56
CA GLY A 68 2.37 -4.63 5.34
C GLY A 68 3.26 -4.24 6.51
N GLU A 69 3.64 -5.23 7.32
CA GLU A 69 4.48 -5.11 8.51
C GLU A 69 5.91 -5.62 8.26
N VAL A 70 6.78 -5.48 9.26
CA VAL A 70 8.13 -6.05 9.19
C VAL A 70 8.04 -7.57 9.11
N GLY A 71 8.72 -8.14 8.11
CA GLY A 71 8.68 -9.57 7.77
C GLY A 71 7.73 -9.89 6.62
N ASP A 72 6.77 -9.03 6.31
CA ASP A 72 5.83 -9.25 5.21
C ASP A 72 6.47 -8.97 3.86
N THR A 73 6.02 -9.70 2.84
CA THR A 73 6.34 -9.40 1.44
C THR A 73 5.54 -8.20 0.99
N VAL A 74 6.19 -7.03 0.95
CA VAL A 74 5.55 -5.76 0.60
C VAL A 74 5.89 -5.29 -0.81
N LEU A 75 6.94 -5.83 -1.43
CA LEU A 75 7.38 -5.44 -2.77
C LEU A 75 7.29 -6.61 -3.73
N THR A 76 6.65 -6.38 -4.87
CA THR A 76 6.77 -7.20 -6.09
C THR A 76 7.46 -6.38 -7.18
N LEU A 77 8.45 -6.97 -7.85
CA LEU A 77 9.10 -6.39 -9.02
C LEU A 77 8.92 -7.33 -10.21
N VAL A 78 8.27 -6.85 -11.25
CA VAL A 78 8.24 -7.49 -12.56
C VAL A 78 9.31 -6.87 -13.43
N ALA A 79 10.11 -7.73 -14.06
CA ALA A 79 11.12 -7.34 -15.01
C ALA A 79 10.95 -8.11 -16.30
N ASP A 80 10.76 -7.36 -17.38
CA ASP A 80 10.64 -7.92 -18.71
C ASP A 80 11.75 -7.37 -19.60
N GLY A 81 12.02 -8.09 -20.68
CA GLY A 81 12.81 -7.54 -21.75
C GLY A 81 13.37 -8.58 -22.70
N PRO A 82 14.11 -8.13 -23.72
CA PRO A 82 14.75 -8.99 -24.69
C PRO A 82 15.94 -9.76 -24.07
N THR A 83 16.25 -10.88 -24.71
CA THR A 83 17.48 -11.69 -24.56
C THR A 83 17.99 -12.00 -25.97
N ASP A 84 19.21 -12.53 -26.09
CA ASP A 84 19.79 -12.90 -27.39
C ASP A 84 18.93 -13.89 -28.20
N THR A 85 18.08 -14.67 -27.54
CA THR A 85 17.29 -15.75 -28.17
C THR A 85 15.78 -15.63 -27.96
N GLY A 86 15.29 -14.54 -27.37
CA GLY A 86 13.88 -14.38 -27.04
C GLY A 86 13.64 -13.26 -26.03
N THR A 87 12.74 -13.48 -25.07
CA THR A 87 12.43 -12.52 -24.01
C THR A 87 12.50 -13.18 -22.63
N TYR A 88 12.77 -12.39 -21.59
CA TYR A 88 12.63 -12.82 -20.21
C TYR A 88 11.41 -12.17 -19.56
N HIS A 89 10.84 -12.87 -18.59
CA HIS A 89 9.87 -12.38 -17.63
C HIS A 89 10.31 -12.89 -16.26
N CYS A 90 10.69 -11.97 -15.38
CA CYS A 90 11.12 -12.28 -14.02
C CYS A 90 10.19 -11.58 -13.03
N VAL A 91 9.67 -12.34 -12.06
CA VAL A 91 8.93 -11.79 -10.92
C VAL A 91 9.75 -12.00 -9.67
N PHE A 92 10.04 -10.91 -8.96
CA PHE A 92 10.78 -10.92 -7.71
C PHE A 92 9.90 -10.41 -6.57
N GLU A 93 10.16 -10.94 -5.38
CA GLU A 93 9.50 -10.50 -4.15
C GLU A 93 10.53 -10.16 -3.09
N ALA A 94 10.28 -9.11 -2.31
CA ALA A 94 11.12 -8.72 -1.18
C ALA A 94 10.27 -8.37 0.05
N ALA A 95 10.78 -8.74 1.22
CA ALA A 95 10.14 -8.47 2.49
C ALA A 95 10.63 -7.15 3.11
N LEU A 96 9.74 -6.48 3.87
CA LEU A 96 10.11 -5.34 4.69
C LEU A 96 10.96 -5.81 5.88
N THR A 97 12.09 -5.17 6.14
CA THR A 97 13.03 -5.61 7.20
C THR A 97 13.10 -4.66 8.40
N ALA A 98 12.56 -3.46 8.26
CA ALA A 98 12.48 -2.49 9.35
C ALA A 98 11.25 -1.61 9.19
N GLU A 99 10.67 -1.18 10.31
CA GLU A 99 9.60 -0.20 10.33
C GLU A 99 10.15 1.13 9.76
N PRO A 100 9.56 1.67 8.69
CA PRO A 100 9.91 3.00 8.24
C PRO A 100 9.42 4.00 9.28
N GLY A 101 10.29 4.94 9.67
CA GLY A 101 9.84 6.11 10.43
C GLY A 101 8.80 6.92 9.63
N SER A 102 8.16 7.92 10.26
CA SER A 102 7.20 8.80 9.58
C SER A 102 7.80 9.43 8.32
N GLY A 103 7.40 8.95 7.14
CA GLY A 103 7.94 9.39 5.84
C GLY A 103 9.38 8.95 5.55
N GLY A 104 9.92 8.00 6.33
CA GLY A 104 11.23 7.42 6.13
C GLY A 104 11.27 6.37 5.03
N PRO A 105 12.48 6.00 4.56
CA PRO A 105 12.64 5.02 3.49
C PRO A 105 12.22 3.61 3.92
N LEU A 106 11.75 2.81 2.97
CA LEU A 106 11.54 1.38 3.17
C LEU A 106 12.88 0.66 3.09
N ARG A 107 13.12 -0.24 4.05
CA ARG A 107 14.25 -1.18 4.03
C ARG A 107 13.73 -2.54 3.63
N LEU A 108 14.23 -3.06 2.53
CA LEU A 108 13.83 -4.34 1.98
C LEU A 108 14.98 -5.33 2.07
N GLY A 109 14.64 -6.58 2.42
CA GLY A 109 15.58 -7.68 2.36
C GLY A 109 15.96 -8.04 0.92
N PRO A 110 16.86 -9.01 0.74
CA PRO A 110 17.15 -9.58 -0.57
C PRO A 110 15.87 -10.03 -1.28
N SER A 111 15.81 -9.79 -2.59
CA SER A 111 14.65 -10.20 -3.39
C SER A 111 14.84 -11.61 -3.94
N ALA A 112 13.81 -12.45 -3.79
CA ALA A 112 13.81 -13.81 -4.31
C ALA A 112 13.09 -13.88 -5.66
N VAL A 113 13.57 -14.73 -6.58
CA VAL A 113 12.86 -15.03 -7.83
C VAL A 113 11.66 -15.91 -7.51
N ARG A 114 10.45 -15.43 -7.82
CA ARG A 114 9.21 -16.23 -7.76
C ARG A 114 8.89 -16.92 -9.07
N THR A 115 9.09 -16.20 -10.16
CA THR A 115 8.81 -16.69 -11.52
C THR A 115 9.93 -16.26 -12.44
N GLY A 116 10.32 -17.15 -13.35
CA GLY A 116 11.24 -16.87 -14.45
C GLY A 116 12.38 -17.90 -14.57
N PRO A 117 13.12 -17.90 -15.70
CA PRO A 117 14.21 -18.84 -15.92
C PRO A 117 15.41 -18.50 -15.02
N SER A 118 16.02 -19.50 -14.37
CA SER A 118 17.22 -19.29 -13.54
C SER A 118 18.44 -18.78 -14.32
N SER A 119 18.46 -18.94 -15.64
CA SER A 119 19.52 -18.44 -16.52
C SER A 119 19.44 -16.92 -16.76
N SER A 120 18.27 -16.32 -16.56
CA SER A 120 18.03 -14.89 -16.83
C SER A 120 17.50 -14.11 -15.62
N CYS A 121 16.99 -14.81 -14.60
CA CYS A 121 16.46 -14.25 -13.38
C CYS A 121 17.33 -14.69 -12.19
N THR A 122 18.00 -13.73 -11.56
CA THR A 122 18.85 -13.96 -10.40
C THR A 122 18.30 -13.18 -9.20
N PRO A 123 18.25 -13.75 -7.99
CA PRO A 123 17.90 -13.01 -6.79
C PRO A 123 18.67 -11.69 -6.68
N GLY A 124 18.00 -10.63 -6.25
CA GLY A 124 18.62 -9.34 -6.00
C GLY A 124 19.09 -9.20 -4.55
N GLY A 125 20.09 -8.33 -4.33
CA GLY A 125 20.50 -7.92 -2.98
C GLY A 125 19.43 -7.12 -2.23
N PRO A 126 19.66 -6.82 -0.93
CA PRO A 126 18.80 -5.91 -0.18
C PRO A 126 18.75 -4.53 -0.82
N SER A 127 17.66 -3.80 -0.56
CA SER A 127 17.47 -2.48 -1.17
C SER A 127 16.74 -1.50 -0.27
N THR A 128 17.06 -0.23 -0.49
CA THR A 128 16.41 0.92 0.10
C THR A 128 15.48 1.57 -0.91
N VAL A 129 14.22 1.80 -0.54
CA VAL A 129 13.26 2.57 -1.36
C VAL A 129 12.93 3.90 -0.67
N THR A 130 13.19 5.01 -1.36
CA THR A 130 12.92 6.37 -0.86
C THR A 130 11.88 7.04 -1.74
N LEU A 131 10.81 7.57 -1.13
CA LEU A 131 9.88 8.45 -1.81
C LEU A 131 10.50 9.85 -1.86
N ARG A 132 10.71 10.35 -3.06
CA ARG A 132 11.32 11.66 -3.29
C ARG A 132 10.26 12.77 -3.19
N PRO A 133 10.67 14.03 -2.94
CA PRO A 133 9.74 15.15 -2.84
C PRO A 133 8.91 15.42 -4.10
N ASP A 134 9.40 14.97 -5.26
CA ASP A 134 8.68 15.07 -6.55
C ASP A 134 7.63 13.96 -6.76
N GLY A 135 7.49 13.05 -5.78
CA GLY A 135 6.55 11.94 -5.81
C GLY A 135 7.05 10.71 -6.56
N SER A 136 8.30 10.70 -7.03
CA SER A 136 8.95 9.50 -7.61
C SER A 136 9.54 8.60 -6.53
N LEU A 137 9.73 7.30 -6.82
CA LEU A 137 10.53 6.43 -5.97
C LEU A 137 11.96 6.34 -6.49
N GLU A 138 12.93 6.39 -5.60
CA GLU A 138 14.28 5.91 -5.83
C GLU A 138 14.48 4.59 -5.10
N ARG A 139 14.88 3.55 -5.84
CA ARG A 139 15.33 2.29 -5.24
C ARG A 139 16.83 2.13 -5.44
N THR A 140 17.56 2.00 -4.34
CA THR A 140 19.00 1.77 -4.31
C THR A 140 19.29 0.35 -3.85
N ASN A 141 20.11 -0.39 -4.58
CA ASN A 141 20.66 -1.66 -4.10
C ASN A 141 21.72 -1.38 -3.03
N ASP A 142 21.57 -1.96 -1.84
CA ASP A 142 22.43 -1.63 -0.71
C ASP A 142 23.85 -2.27 -0.84
N ASP A 143 24.00 -3.32 -1.65
CA ASP A 143 25.29 -3.98 -1.91
C ASP A 143 26.10 -3.25 -3.00
N THR A 144 25.44 -2.78 -4.06
CA THR A 144 26.11 -2.18 -5.24
C THR A 144 26.07 -0.65 -5.25
N GLY A 145 25.13 -0.03 -4.52
CA GLY A 145 24.86 1.40 -4.57
C GLY A 145 24.16 1.87 -5.85
N GLU A 146 23.79 0.95 -6.75
CA GLU A 146 23.07 1.29 -7.98
C GLU A 146 21.63 1.73 -7.67
N SER A 147 21.22 2.87 -8.24
CA SER A 147 19.88 3.44 -8.06
C SER A 147 19.06 3.38 -9.34
N LEU A 148 17.76 3.16 -9.20
CA LEU A 148 16.75 3.32 -10.25
C LEU A 148 15.64 4.25 -9.78
N LEU A 149 15.24 5.18 -10.65
CA LEU A 149 14.10 6.06 -10.43
C LEU A 149 12.85 5.48 -11.09
N TYR A 150 11.75 5.46 -10.34
CA TYR A 150 10.44 5.00 -10.79
C TYR A 150 9.43 6.13 -10.68
N THR A 151 8.59 6.25 -11.70
CA THR A 151 7.41 7.11 -11.67
C THR A 151 6.18 6.29 -11.37
N ARG A 152 5.11 6.92 -10.88
CA ARG A 152 3.83 6.22 -10.73
C ARG A 152 3.41 5.62 -12.07
N ALA A 153 3.06 4.35 -12.06
CA ALA A 153 2.39 3.75 -13.21
C ALA A 153 1.01 4.43 -13.29
N GLN A 154 0.69 4.99 -14.46
CA GLN A 154 -0.65 5.51 -14.70
C GLN A 154 -1.60 4.32 -14.61
N GLY A 155 -2.60 4.37 -13.73
CA GLY A 155 -3.68 3.39 -13.73
C GLY A 155 -4.33 3.38 -15.11
N TYR A 156 -4.45 2.20 -15.71
CA TYR A 156 -5.11 2.02 -17.01
C TYR A 156 -6.57 2.47 -16.97
#